data_AF-A0A8K1FBY6-F1
#
_entry.id   AF-A0A8K1FBY6-F1
#
_cell.length_a   1.000
_cell.length_b   1.000
_cell.length_c   1.000
_cell.angle_alpha   90.00
_cell.angle_beta   90.00
_cell.angle_gamma   90.00
#
_symmetry.space_group_name_H-M   'P 1'
#
loop_
_entity.id
_entity.type
_entity.pdbx_description
1 polymer ?
#
loop_
_entity_poly.entity_id
_entity_poly.type
_entity_poly.pdbx_seq_one_letter_code
_entity_poly.pdbx_strand_id
1 'polypeptide(L)'
;MQAVCSWARRFHQIFGPLGIVMLLVFAISGCWTVFLVTLSLFPNEVANYLMETGTLDRGNFWQLQKSNPQITGVSVFVLLFVALCYFYLFMTVAVVAFPSSSRRVAVDTPPGPGVRSISRYHLHRLATHVPAQLQRHFSKLASFHGELTMQSGRYRKIWNVFMEIPEIILQSISFAQYMYEGLQEPLVLGYAALMGLNCFIIFYNVEFGWRAHAFHEIVSDAILDVVFAVFFPAIVLFYSVNSFRGDLESIKLRQKYFPPQDFERSGQLYAEAEPIATFTSGVIINTGVQVFPPWTVDTFANLDTLHIEGKRLINNLVTVPANLFSRMSRLRTLYLVNHPGLIEFPSLVGLRSLETMYLTQIEQITAIPSLEGLPALKTFGFTSMPFLAALPELTPLKPTLKTLVIQTSALCCSGYLDPVGACNVSHPDCELPPWGFDSRRCLPTDGGTQLMISNASRAIIQPFIDAHKVCDEATSLAFQEERRAFVPGQQDECEGVLYRHCFAGICYNPDLQEVRCVNDSRVIAMRKEVIARGGDCDTDNEAWLGCGTS
;
A
#
# COMPACT_ATOMS: atom_id res chain seq x y z
N MET A 1 -5.53 -15.02 -50.92
CA MET A 1 -4.73 -16.26 -50.78
C MET A 1 -3.37 -16.21 -51.49
N GLN A 2 -3.29 -15.88 -52.79
CA GLN A 2 -2.01 -15.86 -53.53
C GLN A 2 -0.96 -14.86 -52.99
N ALA A 3 -1.37 -13.67 -52.53
CA ALA A 3 -0.46 -12.69 -51.92
C ALA A 3 0.19 -13.20 -50.62
N VAL A 4 -0.59 -13.86 -49.75
CA VAL A 4 -0.13 -14.46 -48.48
C VAL A 4 0.84 -15.61 -48.73
N CYS A 5 0.58 -16.48 -49.72
CA CYS A 5 1.50 -17.56 -50.10
C CYS A 5 2.79 -17.07 -50.77
N SER A 6 2.77 -15.89 -51.41
CA SER A 6 3.98 -15.26 -51.98
C SER A 6 4.84 -14.56 -50.91
N TRP A 7 4.17 -14.00 -49.90
CA TRP A 7 4.79 -13.40 -48.72
C TRP A 7 5.55 -14.45 -47.89
N ALA A 8 4.87 -15.52 -47.49
CA ALA A 8 5.45 -16.57 -46.66
C ALA A 8 6.71 -17.19 -47.31
N ARG A 9 6.69 -17.39 -48.64
CA ARG A 9 7.86 -17.91 -49.38
C ARG A 9 9.05 -16.95 -49.38
N ARG A 10 8.85 -15.64 -49.59
CA ARG A 10 9.93 -14.65 -49.62
C ARG A 10 10.48 -14.34 -48.22
N PHE A 11 9.60 -14.26 -47.24
CA PHE A 11 10.01 -14.09 -45.85
C PHE A 11 10.88 -15.26 -45.37
N HIS A 12 10.45 -16.49 -45.66
CA HIS A 12 11.21 -17.69 -45.34
C HIS A 12 12.54 -17.78 -46.12
N GLN A 13 12.62 -17.19 -47.32
CA GLN A 13 13.89 -17.11 -48.07
C GLN A 13 14.90 -16.13 -47.47
N ILE A 14 14.45 -15.06 -46.82
CA ILE A 14 15.33 -14.00 -46.28
C ILE A 14 15.68 -14.26 -44.80
N PHE A 15 14.70 -14.67 -44.00
CA PHE A 15 14.84 -14.82 -42.54
C PHE A 15 14.62 -16.25 -42.04
N GLY A 16 14.25 -17.19 -42.91
CA GLY A 16 13.94 -18.55 -42.51
C GLY A 16 12.76 -18.63 -41.52
N PRO A 17 12.62 -19.73 -40.76
CA PRO A 17 11.60 -19.87 -39.72
C PRO A 17 11.85 -18.95 -38.52
N LEU A 18 13.12 -18.60 -38.24
CA LEU A 18 13.53 -17.75 -37.12
C LEU A 18 13.01 -16.30 -37.23
N GLY A 19 12.75 -15.81 -38.45
CA GLY A 19 12.10 -14.50 -38.65
C GLY A 19 10.71 -14.42 -38.01
N ILE A 20 9.94 -15.51 -38.00
CA ILE A 20 8.60 -15.54 -37.38
C ILE A 20 8.74 -15.40 -35.87
N VAL A 21 9.74 -16.08 -35.29
CA VAL A 21 10.03 -16.02 -33.85
C VAL A 21 10.37 -14.59 -33.43
N MET A 22 11.19 -13.85 -34.20
CA MET A 22 11.48 -12.44 -33.89
C MET A 22 10.24 -11.54 -33.94
N LEU A 23 9.35 -11.74 -34.93
CA LEU A 23 8.11 -10.95 -35.00
C LEU A 23 7.23 -11.19 -33.77
N LEU A 24 7.16 -12.43 -33.28
CA LEU A 24 6.45 -12.77 -32.05
C LEU A 24 7.10 -12.13 -30.82
N VAL A 25 8.42 -12.21 -30.71
CA VAL A 25 9.20 -11.56 -29.64
C VAL A 25 8.90 -10.05 -29.60
N PHE A 26 9.02 -9.34 -30.72
CA PHE A 26 8.75 -7.89 -30.74
C PHE A 26 7.29 -7.54 -30.41
N ALA A 27 6.34 -8.36 -30.88
CA ALA A 27 4.93 -8.14 -30.57
C ALA A 27 4.64 -8.34 -29.07
N ILE A 28 5.13 -9.44 -28.50
CA ILE A 28 4.94 -9.77 -27.07
C ILE A 28 5.59 -8.72 -26.18
N SER A 29 6.85 -8.35 -26.46
CA SER A 29 7.55 -7.29 -25.71
C SER A 29 6.87 -5.93 -25.84
N GLY A 30 6.38 -5.58 -27.03
CA GLY A 30 5.62 -4.36 -27.25
C GLY A 30 4.34 -4.31 -26.42
N CYS A 31 3.54 -5.39 -26.44
CA CYS A 31 2.33 -5.51 -25.63
C CYS A 31 2.63 -5.42 -24.13
N TRP A 32 3.66 -6.12 -23.65
CA TRP A 32 4.08 -6.08 -22.26
C TRP A 32 4.54 -4.68 -21.84
N THR A 33 5.30 -3.99 -22.68
CA THR A 33 5.76 -2.61 -22.41
C THR A 33 4.57 -1.65 -22.28
N VAL A 34 3.55 -1.78 -23.15
CA VAL A 34 2.32 -0.98 -23.03
C VAL A 34 1.59 -1.28 -21.71
N PHE A 35 1.55 -2.56 -21.29
CA PHE A 35 1.00 -2.93 -20.00
C PHE A 35 1.79 -2.31 -18.83
N LEU A 36 3.12 -2.29 -18.87
CA LEU A 36 3.96 -1.60 -17.86
C LEU A 36 3.69 -0.08 -17.82
N VAL A 37 3.40 0.56 -18.96
CA VAL A 37 2.99 1.97 -19.00
C VAL A 37 1.66 2.15 -18.26
N THR A 38 0.68 1.26 -18.48
CA THR A 38 -0.61 1.35 -17.77
C THR A 38 -0.46 1.13 -16.26
N LEU A 39 0.38 0.18 -15.83
CA LEU A 39 0.71 -0.03 -14.43
C LEU A 39 1.37 1.20 -13.80
N SER A 40 2.25 1.88 -14.53
CA SER A 40 2.94 3.08 -14.03
C SER A 40 1.99 4.28 -13.86
N LEU A 41 0.99 4.42 -14.72
CA LEU A 41 0.03 5.52 -14.68
C LEU A 41 -1.11 5.30 -13.66
N PHE A 42 -1.63 4.07 -13.60
CA PHE A 42 -2.82 3.73 -12.82
C PHE A 42 -2.62 2.45 -11.99
N PRO A 43 -1.65 2.42 -11.05
CA PRO A 43 -1.30 1.19 -10.32
C PRO A 43 -2.48 0.59 -9.57
N ASN A 44 -3.27 1.42 -8.87
CA ASN A 44 -4.43 0.96 -8.10
C ASN A 44 -5.57 0.42 -8.98
N GLU A 45 -5.88 1.09 -10.11
CA GLU A 45 -6.96 0.62 -10.98
C GLU A 45 -6.60 -0.69 -11.68
N VAL A 46 -5.35 -0.81 -12.14
CA VAL A 46 -4.87 -2.05 -12.76
C VAL A 46 -4.82 -3.18 -11.74
N ALA A 47 -4.31 -2.94 -10.52
CA ALA A 47 -4.34 -3.94 -9.45
C ALA A 47 -5.78 -4.36 -9.09
N ASN A 48 -6.71 -3.41 -9.01
CA ASN A 48 -8.12 -3.70 -8.76
C ASN A 48 -8.78 -4.53 -9.85
N TYR A 49 -8.43 -4.26 -11.10
CA TYR A 49 -8.93 -5.01 -12.25
C TYR A 49 -8.36 -6.43 -12.28
N LEU A 50 -7.04 -6.58 -12.10
CA LEU A 50 -6.35 -7.88 -12.12
C LEU A 50 -6.77 -8.80 -10.98
N MET A 51 -6.97 -8.22 -9.79
CA MET A 51 -7.27 -8.98 -8.57
C MET A 51 -8.77 -9.02 -8.25
N GLU A 52 -9.63 -8.48 -9.11
CA GLU A 52 -11.08 -8.41 -8.90
C GLU A 52 -11.49 -7.76 -7.55
N THR A 53 -10.70 -6.77 -7.09
CA THR A 53 -10.89 -6.04 -5.83
C THR A 53 -11.57 -4.68 -5.99
N GLY A 54 -12.01 -4.31 -7.19
CA GLY A 54 -12.59 -2.98 -7.44
C GLY A 54 -13.85 -2.65 -6.61
N THR A 55 -14.59 -3.66 -6.14
CA THR A 55 -15.74 -3.49 -5.25
C THR A 55 -15.35 -3.37 -3.78
N LEU A 56 -14.11 -3.76 -3.42
CA LEU A 56 -13.58 -3.67 -2.07
C LEU A 56 -13.19 -2.22 -1.76
N ASP A 57 -13.51 -1.75 -0.56
CA ASP A 57 -13.17 -0.42 -0.05
C ASP A 57 -13.37 0.75 -1.05
N ARG A 58 -14.48 0.71 -1.81
CA ARG A 58 -14.81 1.70 -2.86
C ARG A 58 -13.68 1.92 -3.89
N GLY A 59 -12.90 0.87 -4.18
CA GLY A 59 -11.79 0.91 -5.12
C GLY A 59 -10.44 1.32 -4.53
N ASN A 60 -10.32 1.50 -3.20
CA ASN A 60 -9.07 1.88 -2.54
C ASN A 60 -8.38 0.73 -1.80
N PHE A 61 -8.68 -0.53 -2.15
CA PHE A 61 -8.16 -1.69 -1.44
C PHE A 61 -6.63 -1.74 -1.34
N TRP A 62 -5.91 -1.57 -2.45
CA TRP A 62 -4.44 -1.76 -2.47
C TRP A 62 -3.62 -0.58 -1.93
N GLN A 63 -4.21 0.63 -1.89
CA GLN A 63 -3.56 1.87 -1.45
C GLN A 63 -2.13 2.07 -1.97
N LEU A 64 -1.81 1.59 -3.18
CA LEU A 64 -0.46 1.62 -3.72
C LEU A 64 0.03 3.06 -3.81
N GLN A 65 1.24 3.29 -3.30
CA GLN A 65 1.88 4.60 -3.26
C GLN A 65 1.99 5.16 -4.68
N LYS A 66 1.40 6.33 -4.92
CA LYS A 66 1.65 7.07 -6.16
C LYS A 66 3.08 7.61 -6.09
N SER A 67 3.95 7.12 -6.97
CA SER A 67 5.33 7.60 -7.08
C SER A 67 5.35 9.10 -7.42
N ASN A 68 6.47 9.76 -7.14
CA ASN A 68 6.67 11.18 -7.46
C ASN A 68 6.31 11.41 -8.95
N PRO A 69 5.49 12.43 -9.28
CA PRO A 69 5.07 12.70 -10.65
C PRO A 69 6.25 12.86 -11.62
N GLN A 70 7.41 13.33 -11.15
CA GLN A 70 8.62 13.44 -11.96
C GLN A 70 9.19 12.08 -12.34
N ILE A 71 9.30 11.15 -11.37
CA ILE A 71 9.81 9.79 -11.59
C ILE A 71 8.87 9.01 -12.50
N THR A 72 7.56 9.12 -12.25
CA THR A 72 6.53 8.51 -13.08
C THR A 72 6.59 9.04 -14.51
N GLY A 73 6.74 10.36 -14.68
CA GLY A 73 6.88 10.99 -15.99
C GLY A 73 8.10 10.49 -16.77
N VAL A 74 9.25 10.37 -16.12
CA VAL A 74 10.48 9.84 -16.74
C VAL A 74 10.30 8.36 -17.11
N SER A 75 9.76 7.54 -16.20
CA SER A 75 9.53 6.11 -16.45
C SER A 75 8.60 5.88 -17.64
N VAL A 76 7.45 6.58 -17.68
CA VAL A 76 6.48 6.49 -18.78
C VAL A 76 7.11 6.95 -20.10
N PHE A 77 7.90 8.03 -20.09
CA PHE A 77 8.59 8.50 -21.29
C PHE A 77 9.56 7.44 -21.85
N VAL A 78 10.37 6.82 -20.98
CA VAL A 78 11.31 5.77 -21.37
C VAL A 78 10.57 4.54 -21.90
N LEU A 79 9.52 4.09 -21.21
CA LEU A 79 8.73 2.92 -21.64
C LEU A 79 8.02 3.18 -22.98
N LEU A 80 7.47 4.37 -23.21
CA LEU A 80 6.87 4.75 -24.49
C LEU A 80 7.91 4.75 -25.62
N PHE A 81 9.11 5.25 -25.37
CA PHE A 81 10.21 5.19 -26.34
C PHE A 81 10.57 3.74 -26.69
N VAL A 82 10.68 2.86 -25.68
CA VAL A 82 10.95 1.43 -25.88
C VAL A 82 9.82 0.76 -26.67
N ALA A 83 8.55 1.05 -26.37
CA ALA A 83 7.41 0.52 -27.12
C ALA A 83 7.43 0.95 -28.60
N LEU A 84 7.80 2.20 -28.89
CA LEU A 84 7.97 2.69 -30.26
C LEU A 84 9.13 1.99 -30.99
N CYS A 85 10.22 1.69 -30.29
CA CYS A 85 11.34 0.91 -30.84
C CYS A 85 10.90 -0.51 -31.23
N TYR A 86 10.19 -1.23 -30.35
CA TYR A 86 9.65 -2.56 -30.69
C TYR A 86 8.68 -2.51 -31.86
N PHE A 87 7.79 -1.51 -31.89
CA PHE A 87 6.88 -1.30 -33.01
C PHE A 87 7.63 -1.03 -34.32
N TYR A 88 8.66 -0.19 -34.29
CA TYR A 88 9.50 0.11 -35.46
C TYR A 88 10.24 -1.14 -35.97
N LEU A 89 10.80 -1.95 -35.06
CA LEU A 89 11.48 -3.21 -35.41
C LEU A 89 10.49 -4.22 -36.02
N PHE A 90 9.32 -4.37 -35.41
CA PHE A 90 8.24 -5.20 -35.94
C PHE A 90 7.84 -4.77 -37.36
N MET A 91 7.59 -3.47 -37.57
CA MET A 91 7.22 -2.93 -38.87
C MET A 91 8.34 -3.07 -39.90
N THR A 92 9.59 -2.90 -39.50
CA THR A 92 10.75 -3.05 -40.41
C THR A 92 10.85 -4.49 -40.91
N VAL A 93 10.79 -5.48 -40.01
CA VAL A 93 10.83 -6.89 -40.38
C VAL A 93 9.59 -7.29 -41.19
N ALA A 94 8.42 -6.77 -40.82
CA ALA A 94 7.16 -7.03 -41.54
C ALA A 94 7.12 -6.39 -42.95
N VAL A 95 7.64 -5.17 -43.13
CA VAL A 95 7.67 -4.47 -44.43
C VAL A 95 8.70 -5.06 -45.37
N VAL A 96 9.87 -5.48 -44.88
CA VAL A 96 10.85 -6.25 -45.70
C VAL A 96 10.21 -7.55 -46.19
N ALA A 97 9.30 -8.13 -45.40
CA ALA A 97 8.51 -9.28 -45.80
C ALA A 97 7.42 -8.93 -46.84
N PHE A 98 6.81 -7.74 -46.76
CA PHE A 98 5.77 -7.23 -47.67
C PHE A 98 6.24 -6.02 -48.51
N PRO A 99 7.03 -6.18 -49.59
CA PRO A 99 7.24 -5.07 -50.52
C PRO A 99 5.92 -4.73 -51.21
N SER A 100 5.45 -3.49 -51.06
CA SER A 100 4.26 -3.01 -51.76
C SER A 100 4.42 -3.21 -53.27
N SER A 101 3.35 -3.67 -53.92
CA SER A 101 3.36 -4.04 -55.34
C SER A 101 3.70 -2.88 -56.31
N SER A 102 3.77 -1.64 -55.82
CA SER A 102 3.99 -0.43 -56.62
C SER A 102 5.42 -0.20 -57.11
N ARG A 103 6.40 -1.05 -56.76
CA ARG A 103 7.78 -0.96 -57.31
C ARG A 103 8.06 -1.94 -58.45
N ARG A 104 7.10 -2.06 -59.37
CA ARG A 104 7.30 -2.71 -60.68
C ARG A 104 6.85 -1.79 -61.81
N VAL A 105 7.61 -0.72 -62.09
CA VAL A 105 7.54 -0.05 -63.40
C VAL A 105 8.93 0.50 -63.78
N ALA A 106 9.34 0.14 -65.00
CA ALA A 106 10.33 0.73 -65.90
C ALA A 106 11.84 0.60 -65.59
N VAL A 107 12.40 -0.41 -66.25
CA VAL A 107 13.71 -0.44 -66.89
C VAL A 107 13.76 0.62 -68.02
N ASP A 108 14.97 1.16 -68.26
CA ASP A 108 15.43 2.03 -69.36
C ASP A 108 15.04 3.52 -69.40
N THR A 109 15.93 4.37 -68.90
CA THR A 109 16.17 5.74 -69.40
C THR A 109 17.64 6.14 -69.17
N PRO A 110 18.30 6.85 -70.12
CA PRO A 110 19.72 7.23 -70.02
C PRO A 110 19.94 8.31 -68.94
N PRO A 111 21.17 8.48 -68.41
CA PRO A 111 21.39 9.27 -67.21
C PRO A 111 21.32 10.77 -67.50
N GLY A 112 20.19 11.39 -67.20
CA GLY A 112 20.11 12.84 -66.99
C GLY A 112 20.70 13.22 -65.62
N PRO A 113 21.37 14.38 -65.48
CA PRO A 113 22.01 14.77 -64.23
C PRO A 113 20.94 15.29 -63.27
N GLY A 114 20.47 14.45 -62.35
CA GLY A 114 19.39 14.86 -61.46
C GLY A 114 19.26 14.06 -60.18
N VAL A 115 19.33 14.79 -59.07
CA VAL A 115 18.70 14.48 -57.76
C VAL A 115 19.47 13.55 -56.80
N ARG A 116 20.32 12.62 -57.24
CA ARG A 116 21.22 11.88 -56.32
C ARG A 116 22.45 12.67 -55.86
N SER A 117 22.74 13.81 -56.48
CA SER A 117 23.87 14.67 -56.11
C SER A 117 23.56 15.58 -54.92
N ILE A 118 22.31 16.00 -54.71
CA ILE A 118 21.97 17.06 -53.73
C ILE A 118 22.09 16.55 -52.28
N SER A 119 21.67 15.32 -51.98
CA SER A 119 21.80 14.73 -50.62
C SER A 119 23.25 14.46 -50.22
N ARG A 120 24.08 13.99 -51.16
CA ARG A 120 25.53 13.83 -50.92
C ARG A 120 26.25 15.17 -50.82
N TYR A 121 25.84 16.20 -51.58
CA TYR A 121 26.43 17.54 -51.52
C TYR A 121 26.16 18.22 -50.17
N HIS A 122 24.95 18.09 -49.62
CA HIS A 122 24.62 18.68 -48.31
C HIS A 122 25.27 17.95 -47.13
N LEU A 123 25.38 16.60 -47.16
CA LEU A 123 26.15 15.87 -46.14
C LEU A 123 27.66 16.14 -46.24
N HIS A 124 28.21 16.27 -47.46
CA HIS A 124 29.62 16.68 -47.62
C HIS A 124 29.86 18.12 -47.15
N ARG A 125 28.90 19.03 -47.32
CA ARG A 125 29.02 20.43 -46.89
C ARG A 125 28.91 20.59 -45.36
N LEU A 126 28.20 19.70 -44.68
CA LEU A 126 28.24 19.59 -43.22
C LEU A 126 29.57 18.96 -42.73
N ALA A 127 30.13 18.00 -43.48
CA ALA A 127 31.43 17.42 -43.19
C ALA A 127 32.61 18.40 -43.40
N THR A 128 32.48 19.40 -44.28
CA THR A 128 33.53 20.43 -44.50
C THR A 128 33.64 21.47 -43.38
N HIS A 129 32.69 21.53 -42.44
CA HIS A 129 32.76 22.38 -41.25
C HIS A 129 33.24 21.64 -40.00
N VAL A 130 33.63 20.36 -40.13
CA VAL A 130 34.23 19.59 -39.06
C VAL A 130 35.76 19.70 -39.17
N PRO A 131 36.48 20.19 -38.15
CA PRO A 131 37.94 20.33 -38.23
C PRO A 131 38.58 18.98 -38.59
N ALA A 132 39.59 19.00 -39.48
CA ALA A 132 40.22 17.80 -40.04
C ALA A 132 40.81 16.85 -38.98
N GLN A 133 41.03 17.32 -37.74
CA GLN A 133 41.35 16.48 -36.59
C GLN A 133 40.15 15.67 -36.10
N LEU A 134 38.98 16.30 -35.94
CA LEU A 134 37.77 15.63 -35.47
C LEU A 134 37.27 14.61 -36.50
N GLN A 135 37.38 14.90 -37.80
CA GLN A 135 37.08 13.91 -38.85
C GLN A 135 38.02 12.70 -38.81
N ARG A 136 39.32 12.91 -38.52
CA ARG A 136 40.29 11.83 -38.31
C ARG A 136 40.03 11.03 -37.03
N HIS A 137 39.53 11.68 -35.97
CA HIS A 137 39.08 10.99 -34.77
C HIS A 137 37.82 10.17 -35.03
N PHE A 138 36.83 10.71 -35.73
CA PHE A 138 35.62 9.99 -36.12
C PHE A 138 35.93 8.81 -37.05
N SER A 139 36.84 8.97 -38.00
CA SER A 139 37.22 7.85 -38.88
C SER A 139 37.98 6.76 -38.12
N LYS A 140 38.83 7.13 -37.15
CA LYS A 140 39.52 6.17 -36.27
C LYS A 140 38.55 5.48 -35.31
N LEU A 141 37.56 6.21 -34.78
CA LEU A 141 36.50 5.62 -33.97
C LEU A 141 35.62 4.70 -34.80
N ALA A 142 35.28 5.07 -36.04
CA ALA A 142 34.49 4.24 -36.93
C ALA A 142 35.23 2.96 -37.35
N SER A 143 36.54 3.04 -37.60
CA SER A 143 37.36 1.85 -37.88
C SER A 143 37.49 0.96 -36.64
N PHE A 144 37.68 1.54 -35.45
CA PHE A 144 37.73 0.79 -34.20
C PHE A 144 36.37 0.14 -33.86
N HIS A 145 35.27 0.87 -34.07
CA HIS A 145 33.91 0.34 -33.96
C HIS A 145 33.68 -0.81 -34.95
N GLY A 146 34.20 -0.72 -36.17
CA GLY A 146 34.22 -1.81 -37.13
C GLY A 146 35.01 -3.03 -36.64
N GLU A 147 36.17 -2.83 -36.01
CA GLU A 147 36.97 -3.91 -35.40
C GLU A 147 36.29 -4.61 -34.21
N LEU A 148 35.35 -3.92 -33.54
CA LEU A 148 34.54 -4.45 -32.45
C LEU A 148 33.29 -5.21 -32.95
N THR A 149 32.64 -4.73 -34.00
CA THR A 149 31.31 -5.20 -34.42
C THR A 149 31.29 -6.08 -35.67
N MET A 150 32.29 -5.99 -36.55
CA MET A 150 32.32 -6.79 -37.78
C MET A 150 32.60 -8.27 -37.51
N GLN A 151 32.04 -9.14 -38.34
CA GLN A 151 32.14 -10.60 -38.18
C GLN A 151 33.59 -11.12 -38.15
N SER A 152 34.52 -10.39 -38.78
CA SER A 152 35.97 -10.65 -38.83
C SER A 152 36.80 -9.77 -37.88
N GLY A 153 36.18 -9.07 -36.94
CA GLY A 153 36.84 -8.15 -36.01
C GLY A 153 37.72 -8.86 -34.98
N ARG A 154 38.91 -8.31 -34.71
CA ARG A 154 39.90 -8.89 -33.78
C ARG A 154 39.40 -8.92 -32.33
N TYR A 155 38.55 -7.95 -31.95
CA TYR A 155 38.08 -7.74 -30.58
C TYR A 155 36.61 -8.16 -30.37
N ARG A 156 35.96 -8.75 -31.37
CA ARG A 156 34.53 -9.09 -31.33
C ARG A 156 34.13 -9.94 -30.12
N LYS A 157 34.95 -10.92 -29.71
CA LYS A 157 34.63 -11.76 -28.54
C LYS A 157 34.58 -10.98 -27.23
N ILE A 158 35.56 -10.10 -27.03
CA ILE A 158 35.63 -9.26 -25.85
C ILE A 158 34.46 -8.27 -25.85
N TRP A 159 34.13 -7.74 -27.03
CA TRP A 159 32.99 -6.86 -27.22
C TRP A 159 31.65 -7.54 -26.90
N ASN A 160 31.43 -8.77 -27.40
CA ASN A 160 30.22 -9.54 -27.09
C ASN A 160 30.09 -9.76 -25.58
N VAL A 161 31.13 -10.27 -24.92
CA VAL A 161 31.11 -10.47 -23.45
C VAL A 161 30.82 -9.17 -22.70
N PHE A 162 31.37 -8.05 -23.15
CA PHE A 162 31.13 -6.76 -22.53
C PHE A 162 29.67 -6.29 -22.66
N MET A 163 29.02 -6.59 -23.78
CA MET A 163 27.61 -6.23 -24.00
C MET A 163 26.63 -7.06 -23.16
N GLU A 164 27.03 -8.24 -22.68
CA GLU A 164 26.23 -9.09 -21.78
C GLU A 164 26.29 -8.63 -20.30
N ILE A 165 27.31 -7.86 -19.91
CA ILE A 165 27.51 -7.45 -18.51
C ILE A 165 26.29 -6.71 -17.93
N PRO A 166 25.69 -5.71 -18.62
CA PRO A 166 24.51 -5.02 -18.10
C PRO A 166 23.32 -5.95 -17.87
N GLU A 167 23.13 -6.94 -18.74
CA GLU A 167 22.03 -7.91 -18.63
C GLU A 167 22.20 -8.77 -17.38
N ILE A 168 23.39 -9.34 -17.16
CA ILE A 168 23.70 -10.15 -15.98
C ILE A 168 23.53 -9.32 -14.69
N ILE A 169 23.93 -8.05 -14.70
CA ILE A 169 23.74 -7.14 -13.56
C ILE A 169 22.24 -6.96 -13.27
N LEU A 170 21.43 -6.65 -14.29
CA LEU A 170 19.99 -6.47 -14.14
C LEU A 170 19.29 -7.75 -13.67
N GLN A 171 19.68 -8.91 -14.20
CA GLN A 171 19.17 -10.21 -13.77
C GLN A 171 19.56 -10.53 -12.32
N SER A 172 20.78 -10.19 -11.91
CA SER A 172 21.27 -10.38 -10.54
C SER A 172 20.54 -9.47 -9.54
N ILE A 173 20.28 -8.21 -9.92
CA ILE A 173 19.48 -7.28 -9.11
C ILE A 173 18.06 -7.82 -8.94
N SER A 174 17.44 -8.27 -10.03
CA SER A 174 16.08 -8.83 -9.99
C SER A 174 16.01 -10.09 -9.12
N PHE A 175 17.00 -10.98 -9.22
CA PHE A 175 17.09 -12.16 -8.35
C PHE A 175 17.23 -11.79 -6.87
N ALA A 176 18.08 -10.82 -6.55
CA ALA A 176 18.25 -10.33 -5.19
C ALA A 176 16.95 -9.72 -4.65
N GLN A 177 16.21 -8.99 -5.47
CA GLN A 177 14.89 -8.45 -5.11
C GLN A 177 13.89 -9.57 -4.84
N TYR A 178 13.79 -10.59 -5.70
CA TYR A 178 12.87 -11.71 -5.46
C TYR A 178 13.19 -12.49 -4.18
N MET A 179 14.46 -12.64 -3.84
CA MET A 179 14.89 -13.24 -2.58
C MET A 179 14.53 -12.35 -1.38
N TYR A 180 14.70 -11.04 -1.52
CA TYR A 180 14.44 -10.06 -0.47
C TYR A 180 12.94 -9.91 -0.19
N GLU A 181 12.11 -9.87 -1.24
CA GLU A 181 10.65 -9.74 -1.18
C GLU A 181 9.94 -11.05 -0.81
N GLY A 182 10.68 -12.14 -0.55
CA GLY A 182 10.10 -13.41 -0.10
C GLY A 182 9.28 -14.14 -1.16
N LEU A 183 9.69 -14.09 -2.43
CA LEU A 183 9.04 -14.87 -3.49
C LEU A 183 9.12 -16.37 -3.17
N GLN A 184 8.07 -17.12 -3.55
CA GLN A 184 8.00 -18.55 -3.25
C GLN A 184 9.19 -19.35 -3.79
N GLU A 185 9.66 -20.30 -2.99
CA GLU A 185 10.80 -21.18 -3.27
C GLU A 185 10.83 -21.77 -4.69
N PRO A 186 9.75 -22.36 -5.25
CA PRO A 186 9.79 -22.93 -6.61
C PRO A 186 10.02 -21.88 -7.71
N LEU A 187 9.51 -20.65 -7.54
CA LEU A 187 9.69 -19.57 -8.53
C LEU A 187 11.12 -19.02 -8.47
N VAL A 188 11.68 -18.87 -7.27
CA VAL A 188 13.07 -18.47 -7.06
C VAL A 188 14.04 -19.49 -7.65
N LEU A 189 13.84 -20.78 -7.38
CA LEU A 189 14.61 -21.86 -8.00
C LEU A 189 14.50 -21.85 -9.53
N GLY A 190 13.30 -21.62 -10.05
CA GLY A 190 13.06 -21.46 -11.48
C GLY A 190 13.86 -20.30 -12.08
N TYR A 191 13.87 -19.14 -11.44
CA TYR A 191 14.65 -17.98 -11.88
C TYR A 191 16.16 -18.24 -11.84
N ALA A 192 16.66 -18.87 -10.77
CA ALA A 192 18.07 -19.23 -10.65
C ALA A 192 18.50 -20.22 -11.74
N ALA A 193 17.66 -21.21 -12.05
CA ALA A 193 17.90 -22.14 -13.15
C ALA A 193 17.93 -21.43 -14.51
N LEU A 194 17.02 -20.48 -14.76
CA LEU A 194 17.02 -19.65 -15.97
C LEU A 194 18.28 -18.79 -16.06
N MET A 195 18.74 -18.19 -14.97
CA MET A 195 19.98 -17.39 -14.95
C MET A 195 21.20 -18.27 -15.24
N GLY A 196 21.23 -19.49 -14.69
CA GLY A 196 22.26 -20.49 -15.02
C GLY A 196 22.24 -20.89 -16.50
N LEU A 197 21.04 -21.07 -17.08
CA LEU A 197 20.87 -21.34 -18.50
C LEU A 197 21.35 -20.17 -19.37
N ASN A 198 21.06 -18.92 -18.97
CA ASN A 198 21.52 -17.73 -19.69
C ASN A 198 23.06 -17.67 -19.73
N CYS A 199 23.70 -17.81 -18.57
CA CYS A 199 25.16 -17.88 -18.46
C CYS A 199 25.76 -19.01 -19.32
N PHE A 200 25.11 -20.17 -19.36
CA PHE A 200 25.55 -21.29 -20.19
C PHE A 200 25.43 -20.98 -21.69
N ILE A 201 24.34 -20.36 -22.14
CA ILE A 201 24.12 -20.00 -23.54
C ILE A 201 25.13 -18.93 -23.98
N ILE A 202 25.37 -17.92 -23.15
CA ILE A 202 26.40 -16.90 -23.39
C ILE A 202 27.78 -17.56 -23.52
N PHE A 203 28.16 -18.42 -22.58
CA PHE A 203 29.42 -19.16 -22.63
C PHE A 203 29.52 -20.00 -23.91
N TYR A 204 28.46 -20.73 -24.26
CA TYR A 204 28.42 -21.56 -25.47
C TYR A 204 28.59 -20.74 -26.75
N ASN A 205 27.92 -19.59 -26.85
CA ASN A 205 27.99 -18.71 -28.00
C ASN A 205 29.39 -18.09 -28.15
N VAL A 206 30.03 -17.68 -27.04
CA VAL A 206 31.39 -17.12 -27.04
C VAL A 206 32.45 -18.16 -27.39
N GLU A 207 32.35 -19.38 -26.84
CA GLU A 207 33.36 -20.44 -27.02
C GLU A 207 33.16 -21.26 -28.29
N PHE A 208 31.93 -21.48 -28.77
CA PHE A 208 31.64 -22.40 -29.87
C PHE A 208 30.87 -21.77 -31.04
N GLY A 209 30.27 -20.58 -30.87
CA GLY A 209 29.43 -19.89 -31.87
C GLY A 209 30.12 -19.28 -33.10
N TRP A 210 31.37 -19.61 -33.39
CA TRP A 210 32.22 -18.85 -34.33
C TRP A 210 31.84 -19.09 -35.81
N ARG A 211 30.96 -20.08 -36.05
CA ARG A 211 30.41 -20.44 -37.36
C ARG A 211 28.91 -20.19 -37.48
N ALA A 212 28.23 -19.78 -36.40
CA ALA A 212 26.81 -19.45 -36.45
C ALA A 212 26.60 -18.15 -37.24
N HIS A 213 25.52 -18.08 -38.01
CA HIS A 213 25.11 -16.81 -38.61
C HIS A 213 24.78 -15.83 -37.49
N ALA A 214 25.23 -14.57 -37.61
CA ALA A 214 24.95 -13.51 -36.64
C ALA A 214 23.45 -13.34 -36.30
N PHE A 215 22.58 -13.75 -37.23
CA PHE A 215 21.13 -13.78 -37.03
C PHE A 215 20.68 -14.78 -35.95
N HIS A 216 21.33 -15.93 -35.82
CA HIS A 216 20.97 -16.94 -34.81
C HIS A 216 21.35 -16.49 -33.39
N GLU A 217 22.49 -15.81 -33.26
CA GLU A 217 22.96 -15.18 -32.01
C GLU A 217 21.91 -14.17 -31.53
N ILE A 218 21.54 -13.21 -32.39
CA ILE A 218 20.51 -12.19 -32.09
C ILE A 218 19.17 -12.79 -31.69
N VAL A 219 18.72 -13.86 -32.36
CA VAL A 219 17.44 -14.50 -32.03
C VAL A 219 17.51 -15.24 -30.70
N SER A 220 18.62 -15.88 -30.39
CA SER A 220 18.83 -16.58 -29.11
C SER A 220 18.76 -15.60 -27.94
N ASP A 221 19.47 -14.48 -28.05
CA ASP A 221 19.54 -13.47 -26.99
C ASP A 221 18.16 -12.81 -26.81
N ALA A 222 17.50 -12.46 -27.91
CA ALA A 222 16.14 -11.89 -27.86
C ALA A 222 15.09 -12.84 -27.26
N ILE A 223 15.25 -14.17 -27.38
CA ILE A 223 14.35 -15.14 -26.74
C ILE A 223 14.57 -15.12 -25.22
N LEU A 224 15.82 -15.13 -24.76
CA LEU A 224 16.15 -15.12 -23.34
C LEU A 224 15.70 -13.80 -22.69
N ASP A 225 15.93 -12.67 -23.36
CA ASP A 225 15.44 -11.36 -22.93
C ASP A 225 13.92 -11.36 -22.68
N VAL A 226 13.14 -11.92 -23.61
CA VAL A 226 11.67 -12.01 -23.44
C VAL A 226 11.29 -12.94 -22.30
N VAL A 227 12.05 -14.03 -22.08
CA VAL A 227 11.81 -14.92 -20.94
C VAL A 227 11.96 -14.18 -19.61
N PHE A 228 13.00 -13.38 -19.44
CA PHE A 228 13.22 -12.61 -18.21
C PHE A 228 12.34 -11.38 -18.10
N ALA A 229 12.22 -10.57 -19.15
CA ALA A 229 11.54 -9.28 -19.09
C ALA A 229 10.01 -9.39 -19.15
N VAL A 230 9.47 -10.47 -19.75
CA VAL A 230 8.03 -10.64 -19.98
C VAL A 230 7.50 -11.90 -19.30
N PHE A 231 8.00 -13.08 -19.68
CA PHE A 231 7.36 -14.33 -19.25
C PHE A 231 7.51 -14.57 -17.75
N PHE A 232 8.69 -14.35 -17.17
CA PHE A 232 8.89 -14.58 -15.75
C PHE A 232 8.02 -13.66 -14.87
N PRO A 233 8.01 -12.33 -15.07
CA PRO A 233 7.06 -11.44 -14.38
C PRO A 233 5.59 -11.80 -14.61
N ALA A 234 5.22 -12.25 -15.81
CA ALA A 234 3.86 -12.69 -16.09
C ALA A 234 3.49 -13.97 -15.32
N ILE A 235 4.42 -14.92 -15.18
CA ILE A 235 4.24 -16.13 -14.36
C ILE A 235 4.09 -15.76 -12.89
N VAL A 236 4.94 -14.86 -12.37
CA VAL A 236 4.82 -14.36 -10.99
C VAL A 236 3.44 -13.73 -10.78
N LEU A 237 3.02 -12.84 -11.67
CA LEU A 237 1.70 -12.20 -11.59
C LEU A 237 0.55 -13.23 -11.62
N PHE A 238 0.62 -14.20 -12.53
CA PHE A 238 -0.38 -15.27 -12.63
C PHE A 238 -0.43 -16.11 -11.35
N TYR A 239 0.73 -16.45 -10.81
CA TYR A 239 0.83 -17.19 -9.55
C TYR A 239 0.19 -16.39 -8.40
N SER A 240 0.56 -15.12 -8.26
CA SER A 240 0.02 -14.22 -7.23
C SER A 240 -1.49 -14.07 -7.33
N VAL A 241 -2.05 -13.90 -8.54
CA VAL A 241 -3.50 -13.80 -8.76
C VAL A 241 -4.21 -15.08 -8.30
N ASN A 242 -3.67 -16.25 -8.64
CA ASN A 242 -4.30 -17.52 -8.26
C ASN A 242 -4.21 -17.80 -6.77
N SER A 243 -3.08 -17.48 -6.14
CA SER A 243 -2.93 -17.59 -4.68
C SER A 243 -3.90 -16.67 -3.96
N PHE A 244 -4.02 -15.42 -4.43
CA PHE A 244 -4.87 -14.41 -3.80
C PHE A 244 -6.38 -14.67 -3.96
N ARG A 245 -6.81 -15.43 -4.97
CA ARG A 245 -8.25 -15.74 -5.18
C ARG A 245 -8.89 -16.43 -3.98
N GLY A 246 -8.19 -17.34 -3.30
CA GLY A 246 -8.70 -17.98 -2.08
C GLY A 246 -8.92 -16.96 -0.95
N ASP A 247 -7.94 -16.09 -0.74
CA ASP A 247 -8.01 -15.04 0.28
C ASP A 247 -9.09 -14.01 -0.04
N LEU A 248 -9.26 -13.67 -1.32
CA LEU A 248 -10.23 -12.70 -1.81
C LEU A 248 -11.67 -13.07 -1.44
N GLU A 249 -12.04 -14.35 -1.52
CA GLU A 249 -13.38 -14.80 -1.12
C GLU A 249 -13.61 -14.60 0.38
N SER A 250 -12.60 -14.90 1.19
CA SER A 250 -12.65 -14.67 2.64
C SER A 250 -12.77 -13.19 3.00
N ILE A 251 -12.09 -12.32 2.24
CA ILE A 251 -12.12 -10.86 2.42
C ILE A 251 -13.48 -10.30 2.01
N LYS A 252 -14.01 -10.71 0.83
CA LYS A 252 -15.35 -10.33 0.36
C LYS A 252 -16.43 -10.75 1.34
N LEU A 253 -16.30 -11.94 1.92
CA LEU A 253 -17.24 -12.45 2.92
C LEU A 253 -17.19 -11.62 4.21
N ARG A 254 -16.00 -11.30 4.73
CA ARG A 254 -15.86 -10.43 5.91
C ARG A 254 -16.48 -9.06 5.68
N GLN A 255 -16.17 -8.41 4.55
CA GLN A 255 -16.70 -7.09 4.22
C GLN A 255 -18.23 -7.06 4.09
N LYS A 256 -18.87 -8.19 3.75
CA LYS A 256 -20.35 -8.31 3.71
C LYS A 256 -20.97 -8.15 5.10
N TYR A 257 -20.31 -8.66 6.14
CA TYR A 257 -20.79 -8.64 7.52
C TYR A 257 -20.27 -7.44 8.31
N PHE A 258 -19.07 -6.95 7.98
CA PHE A 258 -18.41 -5.79 8.59
C PHE A 258 -18.19 -4.70 7.54
N PRO A 259 -19.18 -3.82 7.30
CA PRO A 259 -19.07 -2.76 6.32
C PRO A 259 -18.07 -1.68 6.79
N PRO A 260 -17.42 -0.96 5.86
CA PRO A 260 -16.28 -0.06 6.13
C PRO A 260 -16.57 1.19 7.00
N GLN A 261 -17.75 1.31 7.61
CA GLN A 261 -18.00 2.30 8.68
C GLN A 261 -17.69 1.74 10.08
N ASP A 262 -17.68 0.42 10.24
CA ASP A 262 -17.30 -0.26 11.46
C ASP A 262 -15.83 -0.68 11.35
N PHE A 263 -14.97 -0.01 12.13
CA PHE A 263 -13.62 -0.30 12.66
C PHE A 263 -12.59 -1.18 11.90
N GLU A 264 -12.96 -2.05 10.95
CA GLU A 264 -12.07 -2.92 10.17
C GLU A 264 -11.28 -2.20 9.06
N ARG A 265 -10.89 -0.94 9.29
CA ARG A 265 -9.87 -0.29 8.47
C ARG A 265 -8.45 -0.78 8.80
N SER A 266 -8.31 -1.64 9.82
CA SER A 266 -7.04 -1.82 10.54
C SER A 266 -6.45 -3.24 10.53
N GLY A 267 -7.12 -4.22 9.91
CA GLY A 267 -6.64 -5.61 9.90
C GLY A 267 -5.50 -5.93 8.92
N GLN A 268 -5.04 -4.98 8.09
CA GLN A 268 -4.17 -5.27 6.93
C GLN A 268 -2.68 -4.94 7.10
N LEU A 269 -2.21 -4.54 8.28
CA LEU A 269 -0.80 -4.15 8.49
C LEU A 269 0.08 -5.22 9.17
N TYR A 270 -0.19 -6.50 8.88
CA TYR A 270 0.76 -7.58 9.19
C TYR A 270 1.42 -8.07 7.90
N ALA A 271 2.32 -7.25 7.36
CA ALA A 271 3.35 -7.66 6.42
C ALA A 271 4.59 -6.79 6.65
N GLU A 272 5.61 -7.43 7.23
CA GLU A 272 7.05 -7.16 7.19
C GLU A 272 7.59 -5.73 7.40
N ALA A 273 8.58 -5.64 8.28
CA ALA A 273 9.30 -4.43 8.62
C ALA A 273 10.30 -4.04 7.50
N GLU A 274 9.86 -3.17 6.59
CA GLU A 274 10.72 -2.31 5.75
C GLU A 274 10.57 -0.83 6.15
N PRO A 275 11.47 0.10 5.72
CA PRO A 275 11.78 1.28 6.52
C PRO A 275 10.56 2.19 6.73
N ILE A 276 10.15 2.25 8.01
CA ILE A 276 8.94 2.83 8.61
C ILE A 276 8.68 4.32 8.23
N ALA A 277 9.59 4.96 7.49
CA ALA A 277 9.48 6.34 7.00
C ALA A 277 8.51 6.55 5.81
N THR A 278 7.97 5.47 5.20
CA THR A 278 7.10 5.54 4.02
C THR A 278 5.61 5.39 4.29
N PHE A 279 5.20 5.05 5.51
CA PHE A 279 3.79 4.89 5.86
C PHE A 279 3.10 6.25 6.06
N THR A 280 1.87 6.38 5.54
CA THR A 280 0.98 7.54 5.77
C THR A 280 -0.08 7.25 6.83
N SER A 281 -0.28 6.00 7.22
CA SER A 281 -1.20 5.62 8.29
C SER A 281 -0.51 4.62 9.20
N GLY A 282 -0.42 4.94 10.49
CA GLY A 282 0.11 4.07 11.53
C GLY A 282 -1.05 3.60 12.40
N VAL A 283 -1.47 2.36 12.22
CA VAL A 283 -2.47 1.73 13.09
C VAL A 283 -1.79 0.62 13.87
N ILE A 284 -1.77 0.78 15.20
CA ILE A 284 -1.17 -0.16 16.13
C ILE A 284 -2.28 -0.62 17.08
N ILE A 285 -2.67 -1.88 16.99
CA ILE A 285 -3.73 -2.45 17.84
C ILE A 285 -3.12 -3.54 18.72
N ASN A 286 -3.71 -3.73 19.91
CA ASN A 286 -3.27 -4.71 20.91
C ASN A 286 -1.81 -4.49 21.35
N THR A 287 -1.38 -3.23 21.44
CA THR A 287 -0.01 -2.91 21.87
C THR A 287 0.14 -2.92 23.38
N GLY A 288 1.23 -3.51 23.87
CA GLY A 288 1.67 -3.38 25.27
C GLY A 288 2.79 -2.36 25.47
N VAL A 289 3.03 -1.48 24.48
CA VAL A 289 4.08 -0.46 24.57
C VAL A 289 3.75 0.51 25.70
N GLN A 290 4.69 0.65 26.64
CA GLN A 290 4.57 1.58 27.77
C GLN A 290 5.22 2.93 27.52
N VAL A 291 6.28 2.95 26.71
CA VAL A 291 7.07 4.14 26.42
C VAL A 291 7.42 4.13 24.94
N PHE A 292 7.18 5.23 24.24
CA PHE A 292 7.63 5.36 22.86
C PHE A 292 9.16 5.50 22.78
N PRO A 293 9.82 4.73 21.91
CA PRO A 293 11.24 4.94 21.63
C PRO A 293 11.51 6.33 21.06
N PRO A 294 12.69 6.94 21.32
CA PRO A 294 13.01 8.29 20.84
C PRO A 294 12.94 8.47 19.32
N TRP A 295 13.21 7.42 18.54
CA TRP A 295 13.19 7.46 17.07
C TRP A 295 11.79 7.66 16.46
N THR A 296 10.73 7.47 17.25
CA THR A 296 9.34 7.63 16.80
C THR A 296 9.02 9.06 16.36
N VAL A 297 9.68 10.05 16.97
CA VAL A 297 9.48 11.47 16.67
C VAL A 297 9.81 11.81 15.21
N ASP A 298 10.89 11.24 14.68
CA ASP A 298 11.31 11.47 13.29
C ASP A 298 10.49 10.62 12.31
N THR A 299 10.20 9.38 12.71
CA THR A 299 9.55 8.40 11.86
C THR A 299 8.08 8.73 11.60
N PHE A 300 7.38 9.22 12.62
CA PHE A 300 5.95 9.50 12.53
C PHE A 300 5.61 10.86 11.89
N ALA A 301 6.62 11.65 11.52
CA ALA A 301 6.42 13.01 11.00
C ALA A 301 5.52 13.08 9.75
N ASN A 302 5.48 12.01 8.94
CA ASN A 302 4.73 11.95 7.68
C ASN A 302 3.35 11.29 7.79
N LEU A 303 2.91 10.88 9.00
CA LEU A 303 1.63 10.21 9.19
C LEU A 303 0.45 11.18 9.00
N ASP A 304 -0.56 10.72 8.25
CA ASP A 304 -1.88 11.32 8.11
C ASP A 304 -2.88 10.74 9.13
N THR A 305 -2.73 9.46 9.52
CA THR A 305 -3.55 8.82 10.59
C THR A 305 -2.66 8.11 11.60
N LEU A 306 -2.93 8.32 12.89
CA LEU A 306 -2.33 7.59 14.00
C LEU A 306 -3.44 7.01 14.87
N HIS A 307 -3.55 5.69 14.89
CA HIS A 307 -4.46 4.96 15.76
C HIS A 307 -3.65 4.01 16.63
N ILE A 308 -3.77 4.15 17.95
CA ILE A 308 -3.09 3.28 18.89
C ILE A 308 -4.14 2.74 19.86
N GLU A 309 -4.28 1.41 19.89
CA GLU A 309 -5.12 0.70 20.81
C GLU A 309 -4.29 -0.24 21.67
N GLY A 310 -4.36 -0.04 22.98
CA GLY A 310 -3.65 -0.85 23.96
C GLY A 310 -4.32 -2.21 24.22
N LYS A 311 -3.55 -3.15 24.76
CA LYS A 311 -4.07 -4.45 25.22
C LYS A 311 -4.87 -4.29 26.52
N ARG A 312 -5.96 -5.05 26.69
CA ARG A 312 -6.78 -5.00 27.92
C ARG A 312 -5.99 -5.52 29.13
N LEU A 313 -6.36 -5.04 30.33
CA LEU A 313 -5.81 -5.48 31.62
C LEU A 313 -4.32 -5.19 31.86
N ILE A 314 -3.68 -4.44 30.96
CA ILE A 314 -2.33 -3.92 31.18
C ILE A 314 -2.32 -2.40 31.04
N ASN A 315 -1.28 -1.76 31.57
CA ASN A 315 -1.21 -0.30 31.67
C ASN A 315 -1.04 0.40 30.31
N ASN A 316 -0.57 -0.32 29.28
CA ASN A 316 -0.21 0.20 27.96
C ASN A 316 0.65 1.47 28.10
N LEU A 317 0.44 2.48 27.25
CA LEU A 317 1.22 3.72 27.28
C LEU A 317 1.13 4.38 28.66
N VAL A 318 2.29 4.59 29.28
CA VAL A 318 2.46 5.30 30.55
C VAL A 318 3.03 6.69 30.31
N THR A 319 4.00 6.79 29.40
CA THR A 319 4.62 8.07 29.03
C THR A 319 4.73 8.21 27.52
N VAL A 320 4.41 9.42 27.05
CA VAL A 320 4.56 9.81 25.65
C VAL A 320 5.59 10.95 25.58
N PRO A 321 6.58 10.90 24.68
CA PRO A 321 7.55 11.97 24.53
C PRO A 321 6.86 13.33 24.30
N ALA A 322 7.24 14.32 25.10
CA ALA A 322 6.60 15.65 25.06
C ALA A 322 6.65 16.31 23.67
N ASN A 323 7.65 15.95 22.86
CA ASN A 323 7.86 16.45 21.51
C ASN A 323 7.34 15.52 20.40
N LEU A 324 6.63 14.43 20.71
CA LEU A 324 6.17 13.45 19.71
C LEU A 324 5.39 14.11 18.58
N PHE A 325 4.42 14.95 18.94
CA PHE A 325 3.54 15.62 17.98
C PHE A 325 4.15 16.86 17.33
N SER A 326 5.33 17.30 17.75
CA SER A 326 5.94 18.57 17.29
C SER A 326 6.20 18.61 15.78
N ARG A 327 6.48 17.45 15.16
CA ARG A 327 6.79 17.31 13.73
C ARG A 327 5.66 16.70 12.90
N MET A 328 4.54 16.31 13.52
CA MET A 328 3.44 15.59 12.87
C MET A 328 2.41 16.53 12.24
N SER A 329 2.89 17.50 11.45
CA SER A 329 2.05 18.58 10.88
C SER A 329 1.01 18.11 9.85
N ARG A 330 1.18 16.90 9.31
CA ARG A 330 0.29 16.27 8.33
C ARG A 330 -0.84 15.45 8.95
N LEU A 331 -0.73 15.13 10.24
CA LEU A 331 -1.66 14.25 10.93
C LEU A 331 -3.07 14.85 10.92
N ARG A 332 -4.03 14.09 10.40
CA ARG A 332 -5.46 14.44 10.31
C ARG A 332 -6.30 13.71 11.34
N THR A 333 -5.88 12.52 11.72
CA THR A 333 -6.68 11.65 12.60
C THR A 333 -5.81 11.09 13.71
N LEU A 334 -6.23 11.31 14.96
CA LEU A 334 -5.60 10.76 16.15
C LEU A 334 -6.62 9.99 16.98
N TYR A 335 -6.38 8.69 17.12
CA TYR A 335 -7.14 7.79 18.00
C TYR A 335 -6.19 7.18 19.04
N LEU A 336 -6.54 7.34 20.31
CA LEU A 336 -5.85 6.68 21.42
C LEU A 336 -6.89 5.94 22.25
N VAL A 337 -6.75 4.62 22.32
CA VAL A 337 -7.76 3.73 22.90
C VAL A 337 -7.09 2.81 23.92
N ASN A 338 -7.70 2.68 25.09
CA ASN A 338 -7.28 1.75 26.14
C ASN A 338 -5.83 1.98 26.59
N HIS A 339 -5.56 3.16 27.17
CA HIS A 339 -4.28 3.49 27.77
C HIS A 339 -4.48 3.93 29.22
N PRO A 340 -4.88 3.00 30.11
CA PRO A 340 -5.25 3.34 31.47
C PRO A 340 -4.08 3.91 32.27
N GLY A 341 -2.83 3.54 31.95
CA GLY A 341 -1.64 4.03 32.64
C GLY A 341 -1.12 5.41 32.20
N LEU A 342 -1.72 6.04 31.18
CA LEU A 342 -1.20 7.30 30.62
C LEU A 342 -1.52 8.46 31.56
N ILE A 343 -0.47 9.10 32.10
CA ILE A 343 -0.60 10.13 33.16
C ILE A 343 -0.66 11.54 32.57
N GLU A 344 0.09 11.80 31.49
CA GLU A 344 0.24 13.13 30.90
C GLU A 344 0.12 13.06 29.37
N PHE A 345 -0.59 14.04 28.81
CA PHE A 345 -0.72 14.17 27.36
C PHE A 345 0.31 15.17 26.81
N PRO A 346 1.07 14.83 25.76
CA PRO A 346 2.07 15.74 25.17
C PRO A 346 1.43 16.94 24.47
N SER A 347 2.22 17.97 24.17
CA SER A 347 1.73 19.18 23.50
C SER A 347 1.18 18.91 22.10
N LEU A 348 0.03 19.51 21.78
CA LEU A 348 -0.67 19.37 20.50
C LEU A 348 -0.26 20.40 19.43
N VAL A 349 0.62 21.36 19.76
CA VAL A 349 0.93 22.56 18.93
C VAL A 349 1.44 22.21 17.51
N GLY A 350 2.04 21.03 17.33
CA GLY A 350 2.53 20.59 16.02
C GLY A 350 1.45 20.07 15.07
N LEU A 351 0.24 19.77 15.54
CA LEU A 351 -0.81 19.05 14.80
C LEU A 351 -1.73 19.97 13.97
N ARG A 352 -1.14 20.79 13.09
CA ARG A 352 -1.86 21.85 12.37
C ARG A 352 -2.96 21.38 11.41
N SER A 353 -2.86 20.14 10.92
CA SER A 353 -3.83 19.55 9.98
C SER A 353 -4.84 18.62 10.65
N LEU A 354 -4.86 18.54 11.98
CA LEU A 354 -5.68 17.59 12.71
C LEU A 354 -7.16 17.91 12.54
N GLU A 355 -7.91 16.94 12.03
CA GLU A 355 -9.36 17.05 11.79
C GLU A 355 -10.17 16.27 12.83
N THR A 356 -9.65 15.12 13.29
CA THR A 356 -10.31 14.23 14.24
C THR A 356 -9.38 13.84 15.36
N MET A 357 -9.82 14.04 16.60
CA MET A 357 -9.16 13.57 17.80
C MET A 357 -10.18 12.85 18.68
N TYR A 358 -9.91 11.60 19.01
CA TYR A 358 -10.79 10.81 19.86
C TYR A 358 -9.99 9.96 20.84
N LEU A 359 -10.30 10.11 22.13
CA LEU A 359 -9.61 9.44 23.24
C LEU A 359 -10.57 8.50 23.95
N THR A 360 -10.17 7.27 24.25
CA THR A 360 -11.05 6.30 24.91
C THR A 360 -10.29 5.51 25.95
N GLN A 361 -10.88 5.32 27.14
CA GLN A 361 -10.28 4.53 28.22
C GLN A 361 -8.88 5.01 28.59
N ILE A 362 -8.77 6.30 28.90
CA ILE A 362 -7.55 6.90 29.42
C ILE A 362 -7.83 7.34 30.86
N GLU A 363 -7.34 6.56 31.80
CA GLU A 363 -7.82 6.66 33.18
C GLU A 363 -7.11 7.78 33.95
N GLN A 364 -5.77 7.81 33.95
CA GLN A 364 -4.98 8.66 34.85
C GLN A 364 -4.85 10.14 34.44
N ILE A 365 -5.33 10.55 33.25
CA ILE A 365 -5.23 11.95 32.81
C ILE A 365 -6.22 12.83 33.57
N THR A 366 -5.71 13.91 34.17
CA THR A 366 -6.51 14.90 34.92
C THR A 366 -6.84 16.17 34.13
N ALA A 367 -6.06 16.49 33.09
CA ALA A 367 -6.26 17.65 32.22
C ALA A 367 -5.80 17.37 30.79
N ILE A 368 -6.54 17.90 29.81
CA ILE A 368 -6.15 17.88 28.38
C ILE A 368 -5.37 19.17 28.07
N PRO A 369 -4.26 19.10 27.30
CA PRO A 369 -3.48 20.28 26.93
C PRO A 369 -4.27 21.27 26.08
N SER A 370 -3.73 22.48 25.92
CA SER A 370 -4.36 23.53 25.13
C SER A 370 -4.66 23.08 23.69
N LEU A 371 -5.86 23.43 23.21
CA LEU A 371 -6.32 23.18 21.84
C LEU A 371 -5.97 24.35 20.90
N GLU A 372 -5.21 25.33 21.38
CA GLU A 372 -4.66 26.39 20.54
C GLU A 372 -3.72 25.81 19.48
N GLY A 373 -3.82 26.31 18.25
CA GLY A 373 -3.00 25.83 17.13
C GLY A 373 -3.58 24.62 16.38
N LEU A 374 -4.83 24.24 16.64
CA LEU A 374 -5.56 23.18 15.90
C LEU A 374 -6.65 23.77 14.97
N PRO A 375 -6.30 24.54 13.93
CA PRO A 375 -7.25 25.30 13.12
C PRO A 375 -8.16 24.44 12.23
N ALA A 376 -7.90 23.14 12.10
CA ALA A 376 -8.63 22.23 11.21
C ALA A 376 -9.53 21.24 11.97
N LEU A 377 -9.56 21.29 13.30
CA LEU A 377 -10.21 20.26 14.12
C LEU A 377 -11.74 20.35 13.98
N LYS A 378 -12.33 19.26 13.46
CA LYS A 378 -13.77 19.11 13.19
C LYS A 378 -14.44 18.21 14.21
N THR A 379 -13.75 17.16 14.64
CA THR A 379 -14.26 16.17 15.58
C THR A 379 -13.34 16.10 16.78
N PHE A 380 -13.87 16.39 17.95
CA PHE A 380 -13.17 16.21 19.22
C PHE A 380 -14.06 15.38 20.14
N GLY A 381 -13.49 14.40 20.82
CA GLY A 381 -14.28 13.69 21.81
C GLY A 381 -13.47 12.73 22.64
N PHE A 382 -14.07 12.33 23.75
CA PHE A 382 -13.50 11.31 24.59
C PHE A 382 -14.55 10.53 25.35
N THR A 383 -14.19 9.29 25.66
CA THR A 383 -15.03 8.39 26.46
C THR A 383 -14.21 7.67 27.52
N SER A 384 -14.82 7.37 28.67
CA SER A 384 -14.17 6.63 29.75
C SER A 384 -12.87 7.31 30.22
N MET A 385 -12.96 8.61 30.54
CA MET A 385 -11.89 9.40 31.17
C MET A 385 -12.34 9.82 32.57
N PRO A 386 -12.24 8.93 33.58
CA PRO A 386 -12.79 9.14 34.91
C PRO A 386 -12.12 10.28 35.68
N PHE A 387 -10.81 10.47 35.58
CA PHE A 387 -10.12 11.48 36.42
C PHE A 387 -9.98 12.86 35.77
N LEU A 388 -10.55 13.08 34.58
CA LEU A 388 -10.51 14.37 33.90
C LEU A 388 -11.35 15.41 34.65
N ALA A 389 -10.69 16.44 35.19
CA ALA A 389 -11.32 17.42 36.09
C ALA A 389 -11.88 18.65 35.35
N ALA A 390 -11.28 19.04 34.22
CA ALA A 390 -11.68 20.21 33.45
C ALA A 390 -11.33 20.06 31.96
N LEU A 391 -12.04 20.83 31.13
CA LEU A 391 -11.75 20.98 29.71
C LEU A 391 -10.80 22.18 29.48
N PRO A 392 -9.92 22.10 28.46
CA PRO A 392 -9.22 23.28 27.95
C PRO A 392 -10.22 24.24 27.27
N GLU A 393 -9.81 25.50 27.07
CA GLU A 393 -10.66 26.48 26.38
C GLU A 393 -10.99 26.02 24.95
N LEU A 394 -12.29 26.02 24.62
CA LEU A 394 -12.83 25.56 23.34
C LEU A 394 -13.03 26.68 22.33
N THR A 395 -12.86 27.93 22.76
CA THR A 395 -12.96 29.14 21.92
C THR A 395 -12.19 29.04 20.58
N PRO A 396 -10.96 28.48 20.54
CA PRO A 396 -10.21 28.29 19.30
C PRO A 396 -10.91 27.38 18.28
N LEU A 397 -11.78 26.47 18.73
CA LEU A 397 -12.43 25.45 17.91
C LEU A 397 -13.80 25.89 17.37
N LYS A 398 -14.34 27.02 17.87
CA LYS A 398 -15.64 27.57 17.43
C LYS A 398 -15.85 27.59 15.90
N PRO A 399 -14.88 27.98 15.05
CA PRO A 399 -15.13 28.06 13.61
C PRO A 399 -15.15 26.70 12.88
N THR A 400 -14.58 25.65 13.47
CA THR A 400 -14.32 24.39 12.75
C THR A 400 -14.99 23.16 13.36
N LEU A 401 -15.27 23.20 14.67
CA LEU A 401 -15.86 22.07 15.40
C LEU A 401 -17.27 21.76 14.87
N LYS A 402 -17.45 20.51 14.42
CA LYS A 402 -18.71 19.98 13.91
C LYS A 402 -19.30 18.92 14.82
N THR A 403 -18.45 18.17 15.51
CA THR A 403 -18.83 17.05 16.36
C THR A 403 -18.04 17.11 17.66
N LEU A 404 -18.76 17.13 18.78
CA LEU A 404 -18.21 16.96 20.12
C LEU A 404 -18.90 15.79 20.80
N VAL A 405 -18.13 14.84 21.33
CA VAL A 405 -18.65 13.69 22.09
C VAL A 405 -17.93 13.59 23.42
N ILE A 406 -18.68 13.60 24.51
CA ILE A 406 -18.15 13.41 25.86
C ILE A 406 -19.09 12.45 26.58
N GLN A 407 -18.61 11.26 26.92
CA GLN A 407 -19.40 10.24 27.62
C GLN A 407 -18.53 9.56 28.68
N THR A 408 -19.12 9.06 29.76
CA THR A 408 -18.39 8.27 30.77
C THR A 408 -17.18 9.04 31.32
N SER A 409 -17.44 10.24 31.82
CA SER A 409 -16.42 11.12 32.40
C SER A 409 -16.95 11.78 33.68
N ALA A 410 -16.06 12.07 34.64
CA ALA A 410 -16.44 12.78 35.85
C ALA A 410 -17.02 14.18 35.59
N LEU A 411 -16.72 14.78 34.43
CA LEU A 411 -17.33 16.05 34.01
C LEU A 411 -18.86 16.02 33.96
N CYS A 412 -19.45 14.83 33.76
CA CYS A 412 -20.90 14.65 33.66
C CYS A 412 -21.62 14.72 35.01
N CYS A 413 -20.91 14.67 36.14
CA CYS A 413 -21.51 14.81 37.47
C CYS A 413 -20.80 15.72 38.44
N SER A 414 -19.57 16.13 38.16
CA SER A 414 -18.78 16.99 39.04
C SER A 414 -19.35 18.40 39.24
N GLY A 415 -20.34 18.77 38.44
CA GLY A 415 -20.90 20.13 38.37
C GLY A 415 -20.11 21.07 37.46
N TYR A 416 -18.98 20.62 36.87
CA TYR A 416 -18.15 21.46 35.99
C TYR A 416 -18.92 22.00 34.78
N LEU A 417 -19.73 21.15 34.15
CA LEU A 417 -20.53 21.53 32.99
C LEU A 417 -21.76 22.34 33.39
N ASP A 418 -22.25 22.24 34.61
CA ASP A 418 -23.47 22.92 35.04
C ASP A 418 -23.24 24.44 35.22
N PRO A 419 -24.11 25.32 34.69
CA PRO A 419 -23.93 26.77 34.78
C PRO A 419 -23.98 27.33 36.21
N VAL A 420 -24.58 26.60 37.15
CA VAL A 420 -24.69 26.96 38.57
C VAL A 420 -23.70 26.14 39.42
N GLY A 421 -22.93 25.25 38.80
CA GLY A 421 -22.07 24.32 39.51
C GLY A 421 -22.84 23.19 40.20
N ALA A 422 -24.10 22.94 39.83
CA ALA A 422 -24.88 21.88 40.44
C ALA A 422 -24.33 20.50 40.06
N CYS A 423 -23.99 19.72 41.08
CA CYS A 423 -23.38 18.40 40.97
C CYS A 423 -24.46 17.32 40.98
N ASN A 424 -24.50 16.47 39.95
CA ASN A 424 -25.48 15.39 39.82
C ASN A 424 -24.82 14.03 40.09
N VAL A 425 -24.69 13.68 41.38
CA VAL A 425 -24.09 12.40 41.80
C VAL A 425 -24.94 11.17 41.44
N SER A 426 -26.20 11.36 41.04
CA SER A 426 -27.10 10.29 40.59
C SER A 426 -26.92 9.94 39.11
N HIS A 427 -26.06 10.65 38.38
CA HIS A 427 -25.80 10.34 36.97
C HIS A 427 -25.07 8.99 36.82
N PRO A 428 -25.44 8.14 35.84
CA PRO A 428 -24.85 6.80 35.67
C PRO A 428 -23.32 6.81 35.52
N ASP A 429 -22.73 7.85 34.93
CA ASP A 429 -21.26 7.94 34.80
C ASP A 429 -20.49 8.01 36.15
N CYS A 430 -21.19 8.09 37.29
CA CYS A 430 -20.59 8.37 38.61
C CYS A 430 -20.66 7.18 39.56
N GLU A 431 -21.40 6.13 39.20
CA GLU A 431 -21.54 4.91 40.00
C GLU A 431 -20.50 3.82 39.65
N LEU A 432 -19.38 4.15 39.00
CA LEU A 432 -18.48 3.19 38.36
C LEU A 432 -17.28 2.77 39.27
N PRO A 433 -17.19 1.51 39.75
CA PRO A 433 -15.96 0.91 40.31
C PRO A 433 -15.03 0.38 39.18
N PRO A 434 -13.69 0.31 39.35
CA PRO A 434 -12.88 0.49 40.57
C PRO A 434 -12.53 1.95 40.85
N TRP A 435 -12.97 2.88 39.99
CA TRP A 435 -12.65 4.30 40.08
C TRP A 435 -13.31 5.01 41.23
N GLY A 436 -14.23 4.33 41.93
CA GLY A 436 -14.68 4.64 43.28
C GLY A 436 -14.56 6.11 43.58
N PHE A 437 -15.26 6.94 42.80
CA PHE A 437 -15.37 8.35 43.10
C PHE A 437 -16.02 8.35 44.47
N ASP A 438 -15.22 8.67 45.48
CA ASP A 438 -15.71 8.89 46.83
C ASP A 438 -16.87 9.87 46.65
N SER A 439 -18.11 9.39 46.86
CA SER A 439 -19.35 9.93 46.30
C SER A 439 -19.77 11.26 46.97
N ARG A 440 -18.76 12.02 47.41
CA ARG A 440 -18.77 13.15 48.32
C ARG A 440 -17.89 14.31 47.86
N ARG A 441 -17.24 14.26 46.69
CA ARG A 441 -16.46 15.41 46.17
C ARG A 441 -16.92 15.81 44.78
N CYS A 442 -17.96 16.64 44.73
CA CYS A 442 -18.06 17.66 43.69
C CYS A 442 -16.74 18.46 43.69
N LEU A 443 -16.31 18.96 42.53
CA LEU A 443 -14.96 19.54 42.36
C LEU A 443 -14.59 20.48 43.52
N PRO A 444 -13.37 20.37 44.09
CA PRO A 444 -12.96 21.22 45.19
C PRO A 444 -13.12 22.69 44.81
N THR A 445 -13.71 23.49 45.71
CA THR A 445 -13.66 24.95 45.64
C THR A 445 -12.22 25.39 45.87
N ASP A 446 -11.52 25.81 44.82
CA ASP A 446 -10.18 26.38 44.96
C ASP A 446 -10.35 27.84 45.39
N GLY A 447 -9.89 28.18 46.60
CA GLY A 447 -10.02 29.53 47.16
C GLY A 447 -11.46 30.06 47.34
N GLY A 448 -12.47 29.19 47.32
CA GLY A 448 -13.89 29.57 47.41
C GLY A 448 -14.62 29.74 46.07
N THR A 449 -13.93 29.54 44.93
CA THR A 449 -14.51 29.50 43.59
C THR A 449 -14.59 28.06 43.09
N GLN A 450 -15.78 27.60 42.75
CA GLN A 450 -15.98 26.30 42.12
C GLN A 450 -15.39 26.33 40.70
N LEU A 451 -14.62 25.29 40.35
CA LEU A 451 -14.07 25.14 39.01
C LEU A 451 -15.21 24.86 38.02
N MET A 452 -15.59 25.87 37.24
CA MET A 452 -16.70 25.83 36.28
C MET A 452 -16.18 26.03 34.86
N ILE A 453 -16.93 25.53 33.87
CA ILE A 453 -16.68 25.83 32.48
C ILE A 453 -16.83 27.34 32.19
N SER A 454 -15.95 27.89 31.35
CA SER A 454 -16.06 29.30 30.95
C SER A 454 -17.33 29.54 30.12
N ASN A 455 -17.95 30.73 30.25
CA ASN A 455 -19.15 31.09 29.49
C ASN A 455 -18.95 30.97 27.97
N ALA A 456 -17.74 31.26 27.49
CA ALA A 456 -17.40 31.17 26.08
C ALA A 456 -17.37 29.71 25.61
N SER A 457 -16.72 28.82 26.36
CA SER A 457 -16.68 27.39 26.06
C SER A 457 -18.05 26.73 26.24
N ARG A 458 -18.83 27.12 27.25
CA ARG A 458 -20.21 26.63 27.46
C ARG A 458 -21.10 26.89 26.25
N ALA A 459 -21.03 28.08 25.66
CA ALA A 459 -21.81 28.42 24.47
C ALA A 459 -21.47 27.53 23.26
N ILE A 460 -20.25 26.97 23.20
CA ILE A 460 -19.82 26.06 22.12
C ILE A 460 -20.30 24.64 22.40
N ILE A 461 -20.34 24.19 23.66
CA ILE A 461 -20.78 22.84 24.03
C ILE A 461 -22.30 22.70 24.01
N GLN A 462 -23.07 23.77 24.30
CA GLN A 462 -24.53 23.71 24.47
C GLN A 462 -25.27 22.96 23.34
N PRO A 463 -25.00 23.20 22.03
CA PRO A 463 -25.67 22.49 20.95
C PRO A 463 -25.45 20.96 20.97
N PHE A 464 -24.32 20.50 21.50
CA PHE A 464 -23.98 19.08 21.61
C PHE A 464 -24.63 18.41 22.81
N ILE A 465 -24.85 19.16 23.89
CA ILE A 465 -25.67 18.72 25.03
C ILE A 465 -27.11 18.54 24.55
N ASP A 466 -27.66 19.55 23.87
CA ASP A 466 -29.04 19.51 23.36
C ASP A 466 -29.25 18.38 22.33
N ALA A 467 -28.20 17.99 21.62
CA ALA A 467 -28.19 16.89 20.65
C ALA A 467 -27.87 15.51 21.25
N HIS A 468 -27.86 15.35 22.57
CA HIS A 468 -27.56 14.09 23.27
C HIS A 468 -26.18 13.49 22.90
N LYS A 469 -25.18 14.34 22.67
CA LYS A 469 -23.79 13.92 22.37
C LYS A 469 -22.83 14.06 23.55
N VAL A 470 -23.23 14.82 24.56
CA VAL A 470 -22.45 15.09 25.78
C VAL A 470 -23.27 14.66 26.98
N CYS A 471 -22.73 13.75 27.81
CA CYS A 471 -23.33 13.25 29.05
C CYS A 471 -24.78 12.78 28.84
N ASP A 472 -24.97 11.86 27.90
CA ASP A 472 -26.30 11.34 27.59
C ASP A 472 -26.61 10.16 28.50
N GLU A 473 -27.65 10.30 29.33
CA GLU A 473 -27.99 9.30 30.35
C GLU A 473 -28.28 7.91 29.75
N ALA A 474 -28.96 7.82 28.61
CA ALA A 474 -29.28 6.56 27.97
C ALA A 474 -28.01 5.84 27.47
N THR A 475 -27.11 6.59 26.85
CA THR A 475 -25.80 6.08 26.41
C THR A 475 -24.96 5.61 27.59
N SER A 476 -24.92 6.40 28.67
CA SER A 476 -24.19 6.06 29.90
C SER A 476 -24.77 4.81 30.59
N LEU A 477 -26.09 4.66 30.63
CA LEU A 477 -26.75 3.46 31.17
C LEU A 477 -26.40 2.21 30.33
N ALA A 478 -26.49 2.29 29.01
CA ALA A 478 -26.13 1.19 28.13
C ALA A 478 -24.67 0.75 28.35
N PHE A 479 -23.75 1.70 28.50
CA PHE A 479 -22.35 1.43 28.81
C PHE A 479 -22.16 0.79 30.20
N GLN A 480 -22.92 1.22 31.21
CA GLN A 480 -22.90 0.59 32.52
C GLN A 480 -23.39 -0.86 32.48
N GLU A 481 -24.48 -1.13 31.77
CA GLU A 481 -25.04 -2.48 31.62
C GLU A 481 -24.03 -3.41 30.94
N GLU A 482 -23.39 -2.94 29.87
CA GLU A 482 -22.32 -3.68 29.18
C GLU A 482 -21.15 -3.99 30.12
N ARG A 483 -20.75 -3.04 30.97
CA ARG A 483 -19.68 -3.27 31.95
C ARG A 483 -20.08 -4.15 33.13
N ARG A 484 -21.29 -4.06 33.64
CA ARG A 484 -21.79 -4.94 34.71
C ARG A 484 -21.89 -6.39 34.24
N ALA A 485 -22.12 -6.61 32.95
CA ALA A 485 -22.02 -7.93 32.33
C ALA A 485 -20.57 -8.46 32.28
N PHE A 486 -19.56 -7.61 32.39
CA PHE A 486 -18.15 -8.00 32.44
C PHE A 486 -17.69 -8.22 33.89
N VAL A 487 -17.65 -9.49 34.32
CA VAL A 487 -17.14 -9.90 35.64
C VAL A 487 -15.67 -10.33 35.51
N PRO A 488 -14.70 -9.61 36.11
CA PRO A 488 -13.31 -10.04 36.12
C PRO A 488 -13.19 -11.37 36.86
N GLY A 489 -12.67 -12.40 36.19
CA GLY A 489 -12.55 -13.76 36.73
C GLY A 489 -13.59 -14.76 36.20
N GLN A 490 -14.40 -14.39 35.22
CA GLN A 490 -15.09 -15.38 34.40
C GLN A 490 -14.02 -16.23 33.71
N GLN A 491 -14.00 -17.52 34.07
CA GLN A 491 -13.12 -18.54 33.51
C GLN A 491 -13.15 -18.42 31.99
N ASP A 492 -11.99 -18.44 31.32
CA ASP A 492 -11.92 -18.34 29.87
C ASP A 492 -12.73 -19.49 29.24
N GLU A 493 -14.01 -19.22 28.92
CA GLU A 493 -14.93 -20.18 28.33
C GLU A 493 -14.45 -20.64 26.94
N CYS A 494 -13.59 -19.83 26.31
CA CYS A 494 -13.06 -20.10 25.00
C CYS A 494 -11.80 -20.96 25.04
N GLU A 495 -11.04 -20.92 26.13
CA GLU A 495 -9.76 -21.64 26.29
C GLU A 495 -8.79 -21.37 25.12
N GLY A 496 -8.83 -20.16 24.56
CA GLY A 496 -8.08 -19.80 23.35
C GLY A 496 -8.60 -20.38 22.02
N VAL A 497 -9.71 -21.12 22.03
CA VAL A 497 -10.28 -21.79 20.84
C VAL A 497 -11.28 -20.88 20.12
N LEU A 498 -11.04 -20.62 18.83
CA LEU A 498 -11.95 -19.83 17.99
C LEU A 498 -13.25 -20.59 17.68
N TYR A 499 -14.32 -19.84 17.49
CA TYR A 499 -15.66 -20.28 17.05
C TYR A 499 -16.42 -21.25 17.95
N ARG A 500 -15.84 -21.60 19.11
CA ARG A 500 -16.52 -22.32 20.17
C ARG A 500 -17.75 -21.55 20.67
N HIS A 501 -18.80 -22.29 21.02
CA HIS A 501 -19.98 -21.72 21.67
C HIS A 501 -19.65 -21.28 23.10
N CYS A 502 -20.01 -20.06 23.46
CA CYS A 502 -19.89 -19.53 24.82
C CYS A 502 -21.24 -19.00 25.31
N PHE A 503 -21.36 -18.64 26.59
CA PHE A 503 -22.61 -18.37 27.32
C PHE A 503 -23.77 -17.81 26.47
N ALA A 504 -23.54 -16.71 25.76
CA ALA A 504 -24.52 -16.07 24.88
C ALA A 504 -23.91 -15.63 23.53
N GLY A 505 -22.86 -16.31 23.05
CA GLY A 505 -22.12 -15.82 21.90
C GLY A 505 -21.18 -16.83 21.28
N ILE A 506 -20.17 -16.30 20.59
CA ILE A 506 -19.14 -17.05 19.90
C ILE A 506 -17.76 -16.63 20.40
N CYS A 507 -16.89 -17.60 20.61
CA CYS A 507 -15.49 -17.35 20.87
C CYS A 507 -14.83 -16.76 19.63
N TYR A 508 -14.39 -15.52 19.71
CA TYR A 508 -13.81 -14.81 18.59
C TYR A 508 -12.67 -13.93 19.08
N ASN A 509 -11.79 -13.56 18.15
CA ASN A 509 -10.72 -12.63 18.41
C ASN A 509 -11.02 -11.28 17.74
N PRO A 510 -11.78 -10.39 18.38
CA PRO A 510 -11.92 -9.02 17.90
C PRO A 510 -10.58 -8.31 18.08
N ASP A 511 -10.17 -7.56 17.06
CA ASP A 511 -9.04 -6.62 17.14
C ASP A 511 -7.68 -7.26 17.49
N LEU A 512 -7.49 -8.54 17.14
CA LEU A 512 -6.26 -9.31 17.38
C LEU A 512 -5.86 -9.37 18.86
N GLN A 513 -6.82 -9.24 19.77
CA GLN A 513 -6.67 -9.44 21.20
C GLN A 513 -6.67 -10.94 21.56
N GLU A 514 -7.05 -11.27 22.79
CA GLU A 514 -7.25 -12.64 23.23
C GLU A 514 -8.61 -13.16 22.74
N VAL A 515 -8.68 -14.46 22.42
CA VAL A 515 -9.95 -15.10 22.06
C VAL A 515 -10.88 -15.00 23.27
N ARG A 516 -12.05 -14.40 23.06
CA ARG A 516 -13.03 -14.20 24.12
C ARG A 516 -14.44 -14.44 23.62
N CYS A 517 -15.36 -14.62 24.55
CA CYS A 517 -16.76 -14.70 24.21
C CYS A 517 -17.26 -13.34 23.69
N VAL A 518 -17.74 -13.32 22.44
CA VAL A 518 -18.32 -12.15 21.79
C VAL A 518 -19.78 -12.44 21.47
N ASN A 519 -20.68 -11.60 21.96
CA ASN A 519 -22.10 -11.64 21.62
C ASN A 519 -22.37 -10.76 20.38
N ASP A 520 -21.80 -11.12 19.23
CA ASP A 520 -22.07 -10.44 17.96
C ASP A 520 -22.68 -11.42 16.95
N SER A 521 -23.96 -11.20 16.65
CA SER A 521 -24.73 -12.00 15.69
C SER A 521 -24.11 -12.02 14.28
N ARG A 522 -23.35 -10.99 13.90
CA ARG A 522 -22.68 -10.89 12.59
C ARG A 522 -21.53 -11.88 12.50
N VAL A 523 -20.75 -12.04 13.57
CA VAL A 523 -19.64 -13.02 13.63
C VAL A 523 -20.19 -14.43 13.49
N ILE A 524 -21.30 -14.74 14.18
CA ILE A 524 -21.97 -16.04 14.10
C ILE A 524 -22.48 -16.30 12.67
N ALA A 525 -23.19 -15.33 12.09
CA ALA A 525 -23.73 -15.45 10.73
C ALA A 525 -22.62 -15.59 9.67
N MET A 526 -21.53 -14.83 9.82
CA MET A 526 -20.34 -14.93 8.97
C MET A 526 -19.75 -16.34 9.04
N ARG A 527 -19.51 -16.89 10.23
CA ARG A 527 -18.89 -18.22 10.37
C ARG A 527 -19.79 -19.33 9.83
N LYS A 528 -21.11 -19.25 10.02
CA LYS A 528 -22.07 -20.17 9.38
C LYS A 528 -21.99 -20.14 7.87
N GLU A 529 -21.84 -18.96 7.26
CA GLU A 529 -21.68 -18.85 5.81
C GLU A 529 -20.32 -19.41 5.33
N VAL A 530 -19.24 -19.26 6.11
CA VAL A 530 -17.95 -19.91 5.81
C VAL A 530 -18.10 -21.44 5.76
N ILE A 531 -18.74 -22.03 6.79
CA ILE A 531 -18.95 -23.49 6.88
C ILE A 531 -19.84 -23.96 5.71
N ALA A 532 -20.93 -23.25 5.42
CA ALA A 532 -21.84 -23.59 4.32
C ALA A 532 -21.18 -23.56 2.93
N ARG A 533 -20.10 -22.78 2.76
CA ARG A 533 -19.30 -22.72 1.54
C ARG A 533 -18.22 -23.81 1.46
N GLY A 534 -18.16 -24.71 2.44
CA GLY A 534 -17.15 -25.77 2.52
C GLY A 534 -15.82 -25.31 3.11
N GLY A 535 -15.81 -24.22 3.89
CA GLY A 535 -14.63 -23.79 4.63
C GLY A 535 -14.26 -24.77 5.74
N ASP A 536 -12.97 -24.86 6.04
CA ASP A 536 -12.47 -25.72 7.12
C ASP A 536 -13.09 -25.33 8.47
N CYS A 537 -13.51 -26.35 9.22
CA CYS A 537 -14.22 -26.19 10.49
C CYS A 537 -13.93 -27.33 11.45
N ASP A 538 -13.89 -26.98 12.74
CA ASP A 538 -13.72 -27.92 13.83
C ASP A 538 -15.06 -28.58 14.17
N THR A 539 -15.17 -29.88 13.97
CA THR A 539 -16.42 -30.64 14.19
C THR A 539 -16.85 -30.67 15.65
N ASP A 540 -15.92 -30.52 16.60
CA ASP A 540 -16.25 -30.58 18.03
C ASP A 540 -16.70 -29.20 18.53
N ASN A 541 -16.00 -28.15 18.13
CA ASN A 541 -16.25 -26.78 18.60
C ASN A 541 -17.30 -26.03 17.77
N GLU A 542 -17.51 -26.41 16.51
CA GLU A 542 -18.35 -25.70 15.54
C GLU A 542 -19.56 -26.50 15.06
N ALA A 543 -19.85 -27.66 15.66
CA ALA A 543 -21.08 -28.42 15.39
C ALA A 543 -22.35 -27.56 15.54
N TRP A 544 -22.37 -26.66 16.52
CA TRP A 544 -23.48 -25.73 16.77
C TRP A 544 -23.67 -24.69 15.64
N LEU A 545 -22.66 -24.49 14.81
CA LEU A 545 -22.69 -23.64 13.61
C LEU A 545 -23.07 -24.43 12.35
N GLY A 546 -23.16 -25.76 12.43
CA GLY A 546 -23.44 -26.65 11.29
C GLY A 546 -22.20 -27.28 10.67
N CYS A 547 -21.06 -27.32 11.38
CA CYS A 547 -19.90 -28.10 10.94
C CYS A 547 -20.21 -29.61 10.99
N GLY A 548 -19.87 -30.34 9.93
CA GLY A 548 -20.08 -31.79 9.84
C GLY A 548 -21.48 -32.25 9.46
N THR A 549 -22.40 -31.33 9.13
CA THR A 549 -23.76 -31.67 8.64
C THR A 549 -23.92 -31.62 7.12
N SER A 550 -22.82 -31.55 6.36
CA SER A 550 -22.78 -31.58 4.89
C SER A 550 -22.42 -32.94 4.33
#